data_AF-A0A2K3MFZ4-F1
#
_entry.id   AF-A0A2K3MFZ4-F1
#
_cell.length_a   1.000
_cell.length_b   1.000
_cell.length_c   1.000
_cell.angle_alpha   90.00
_cell.angle_beta   90.00
_cell.angle_gamma   90.00
#
_symmetry.space_group_name_H-M   'P 1'
#
loop_
_entity.id
_entity.type
_entity.pdbx_description
1 polymer ?
#
loop_
_entity_poly.entity_id
_entity_poly.type
_entity_poly.pdbx_seq_one_letter_code
_entity_poly.pdbx_strand_id
1 'polypeptide(L)'
;MVVSEEEYEKCKSARPLFFGNNGDTVFKFERPGLFYFISGVSGHCTRGQKMIIKVLDIEPEEQEPTAPSPQSSNENAPTIHSKAAQITPITITISTLFALLSF
;
A
#
# COMPACT_ATOMS: atom_id res chain seq x y z
N MET A 1 5.38 6.32 -16.60
CA MET A 1 6.57 5.45 -16.80
C MET A 1 7.63 5.79 -15.77
N VAL A 2 8.55 4.87 -15.48
CA VAL A 2 9.69 5.09 -14.58
C VAL A 2 10.95 5.34 -15.40
N VAL A 3 11.76 6.30 -14.99
CA VAL A 3 12.98 6.74 -15.67
C VAL A 3 14.13 6.94 -14.68
N SER A 4 15.34 7.17 -15.19
CA SER A 4 16.45 7.64 -14.37
C SER A 4 16.25 9.09 -13.88
N GLU A 5 17.01 9.51 -12.88
CA GLU A 5 17.01 10.90 -12.39
C GLU A 5 17.38 11.88 -13.52
N GLU A 6 18.41 11.58 -14.31
CA GLU A 6 18.84 12.42 -15.44
C GLU A 6 17.72 12.62 -16.46
N GLU A 7 17.01 11.53 -16.79
CA GLU A 7 15.89 11.57 -17.73
C GLU A 7 14.66 12.28 -17.16
N TYR A 8 14.43 12.18 -15.84
CA TYR A 8 13.39 12.93 -15.15
C TYR A 8 13.64 14.44 -15.22
N GLU A 9 14.87 14.89 -14.94
CA GLU A 9 15.25 16.30 -15.02
C GLU A 9 15.14 16.84 -16.44
N LYS A 10 15.57 16.06 -17.43
CA LYS A 10 15.55 16.47 -18.84
C LYS A 10 14.24 16.15 -19.56
N CYS A 11 13.25 15.59 -18.87
CA CYS A 11 12.00 15.08 -19.46
C CYS A 11 12.22 14.17 -20.68
N LYS A 12 13.22 13.29 -20.62
CA LYS A 12 13.53 12.32 -21.69
C LYS A 12 12.71 11.05 -21.50
N SER A 13 11.97 10.66 -22.54
CA SER A 13 11.06 9.51 -22.54
C SER A 13 11.53 8.32 -23.40
N ALA A 14 12.72 8.40 -23.99
CA ALA A 14 13.15 7.45 -25.03
C ALA A 14 13.46 6.04 -24.52
N ARG A 15 13.92 5.90 -23.27
CA ARG A 15 14.37 4.61 -22.70
C ARG A 15 13.90 4.44 -21.25
N PRO A 16 12.59 4.34 -21.00
CA PRO A 16 12.09 4.16 -19.64
C PRO A 16 12.54 2.83 -19.04
N LEU A 17 12.80 2.84 -17.74
CA LEU A 17 13.03 1.64 -16.92
C LEU A 17 11.76 0.79 -16.81
N PHE A 18 10.59 1.43 -16.87
CA PHE A 18 9.29 0.77 -16.91
C PHE A 18 8.28 1.63 -17.67
N PHE A 19 7.47 1.01 -18.55
CA PHE A 19 6.45 1.70 -19.34
C PHE A 19 5.06 1.07 -19.13
N GLY A 20 4.04 1.92 -19.05
CA GLY A 20 2.64 1.52 -18.99
C GLY A 20 1.76 2.62 -19.59
N ASN A 21 0.76 2.22 -20.37
CA ASN A 21 -0.11 3.12 -21.15
C ASN A 21 -1.57 2.62 -21.24
N ASN A 22 -1.94 1.70 -20.36
CA ASN A 22 -3.19 0.94 -20.37
C ASN A 22 -4.28 1.50 -19.44
N GLY A 23 -4.07 2.68 -18.85
CA GLY A 23 -5.05 3.36 -17.99
C GLY A 23 -5.13 2.83 -16.55
N ASP A 24 -4.67 1.59 -16.31
CA ASP A 24 -4.55 0.97 -14.99
C ASP A 24 -3.16 0.35 -14.82
N THR A 25 -2.16 1.21 -14.65
CA THR A 25 -0.75 0.79 -14.56
C THR A 25 -0.36 0.54 -13.11
N VAL A 26 -0.01 -0.70 -12.77
CA VAL A 26 0.52 -1.08 -11.46
C VAL A 26 2.05 -1.13 -11.49
N PHE A 27 2.71 -0.43 -10.56
CA PHE A 27 4.15 -0.48 -10.35
C PHE A 27 4.45 -0.91 -8.91
N LYS A 28 5.26 -1.95 -8.74
CA LYS A 28 5.60 -2.50 -7.42
C LYS A 28 6.98 -1.97 -6.98
N PHE A 29 7.06 -1.45 -5.76
CA PHE A 29 8.31 -1.01 -5.16
C PHE A 29 8.94 -2.17 -4.38
N GLU A 30 10.07 -2.67 -4.85
CA GLU A 30 10.75 -3.84 -4.25
C GLU A 30 11.97 -3.47 -3.40
N ARG A 31 12.33 -2.18 -3.37
CA ARG A 31 13.50 -1.67 -2.66
C ARG A 31 13.28 -0.24 -2.17
N PRO A 32 13.88 0.14 -1.04
CA PRO A 32 13.98 1.53 -0.64
C PRO A 32 14.70 2.38 -1.69
N GLY A 33 14.39 3.68 -1.72
CA GLY A 33 15.03 4.65 -2.59
C GLY A 33 14.08 5.58 -3.32
N LEU A 34 14.63 6.38 -4.23
CA LEU A 34 13.89 7.31 -5.07
C LEU A 34 13.50 6.66 -6.40
N PHE A 35 12.25 6.83 -6.78
CA PHE A 35 11.71 6.40 -8.06
C PHE A 35 11.14 7.61 -8.80
N TYR A 36 11.61 7.82 -10.02
CA TYR A 36 11.26 8.99 -10.83
C TYR A 36 10.25 8.60 -11.90
N PHE A 37 9.08 9.22 -11.85
CA PHE A 37 7.99 8.97 -12.79
C PHE A 37 7.76 10.19 -13.66
N ILE A 38 7.60 9.97 -14.96
CA ILE A 38 7.20 11.01 -15.91
C ILE A 38 6.09 10.49 -16.84
N SER A 39 5.33 11.42 -17.41
CA SER A 39 4.48 11.14 -18.57
C SER A 39 5.31 11.10 -19.85
N GLY A 40 5.01 10.14 -20.74
CA GLY A 40 5.66 10.02 -22.04
C GLY A 40 4.99 10.78 -23.17
N VAL A 41 3.84 11.40 -22.91
CA VAL A 41 3.15 12.22 -23.89
C VAL A 41 3.91 13.53 -24.07
N SER A 42 4.09 13.95 -25.33
CA SER A 42 4.86 15.15 -25.68
C SER A 42 4.38 16.38 -24.90
N GLY A 43 5.31 17.05 -24.24
CA GLY A 43 5.07 18.26 -23.44
C GLY A 43 4.40 18.04 -22.08
N HIS A 44 3.95 16.83 -21.72
CA HIS A 44 3.30 16.61 -20.42
C HIS A 44 4.29 16.72 -19.26
N CYS A 45 5.47 16.08 -19.39
CA CYS A 45 6.51 16.14 -18.37
C CYS A 45 6.99 17.58 -18.12
N THR A 46 7.23 18.36 -19.19
CA THR A 46 7.70 19.75 -19.07
C THR A 46 6.64 20.68 -18.47
N ARG A 47 5.36 20.33 -18.58
CA ARG A 47 4.24 21.00 -17.90
C ARG A 47 3.94 20.44 -16.50
N GLY A 48 4.85 19.65 -15.93
CA GLY A 48 4.77 19.18 -14.55
C GLY A 48 4.07 17.84 -14.34
N GLN A 49 3.72 17.10 -15.40
CA GLN A 49 3.24 15.72 -15.25
C GLN A 49 4.41 14.76 -15.02
N LYS A 50 5.06 14.93 -13.86
CA LYS A 50 6.19 14.17 -13.35
C LYS A 50 6.08 14.11 -11.82
N MET A 51 6.53 13.03 -11.20
CA MET A 51 6.50 12.85 -9.74
C MET A 51 7.69 12.01 -9.27
N ILE A 52 8.08 12.21 -8.01
CA ILE A 52 9.11 11.42 -7.33
C ILE A 52 8.43 10.68 -6.18
N ILE A 53 8.71 9.38 -6.06
CA ILE A 53 8.29 8.59 -4.91
C ILE A 53 9.55 8.21 -4.12
N LYS A 54 9.57 8.55 -2.84
CA LYS A 54 10.59 8.10 -1.89
C LYS A 54 10.04 6.90 -1.10
N VAL A 55 10.59 5.73 -1.36
CA VAL A 55 10.32 4.51 -0.60
C VAL A 55 11.29 4.47 0.57
N LEU A 56 10.74 4.50 1.78
CA LEU A 56 11.53 4.41 3.01
C LEU A 56 11.96 2.95 3.25
N ASP A 57 13.08 2.78 3.93
CA ASP A 57 13.45 1.48 4.45
C ASP A 57 12.56 1.12 5.65
N ILE A 58 12.26 -0.16 5.79
CA ILE A 58 11.54 -0.65 6.96
C ILE A 58 12.63 -1.11 7.93
N GLU A 59 13.15 -0.18 8.73
CA GLU A 59 13.90 -0.61 9.91
C GLU A 59 12.93 -1.40 10.80
N PRO A 60 13.30 -2.62 11.24
CA PRO A 60 12.60 -3.26 12.32
C PRO A 60 12.63 -2.30 13.51
N GLU A 61 11.48 -1.97 14.10
CA GLU A 61 11.47 -1.33 15.40
C GLU A 61 12.36 -2.17 16.32
N GLU A 62 13.42 -1.57 16.87
CA GLU A 62 14.20 -2.20 17.94
C GLU A 62 13.19 -2.58 19.01
N GLN A 63 12.98 -3.89 19.23
CA GLN A 63 12.19 -4.35 20.36
C GLN A 63 12.80 -3.72 21.60
N GLU A 64 12.04 -2.86 22.28
CA GLU A 64 12.45 -2.39 23.59
C GLU A 64 12.82 -3.61 24.45
N PRO A 65 13.94 -3.56 25.20
CA PRO A 65 14.35 -4.67 26.03
C PRO A 65 13.20 -5.01 26.98
N THR A 66 12.68 -6.24 26.86
CA THR A 66 11.61 -6.72 27.71
C THR A 66 12.10 -6.70 29.15
N ALA A 67 11.50 -5.87 30.01
CA ALA A 67 11.83 -5.87 31.42
C ALA A 67 11.60 -7.28 32.00
N PRO A 68 12.50 -7.82 32.84
CA PRO A 68 12.32 -9.14 33.42
C PRO A 68 11.06 -9.14 34.30
N SER A 69 10.09 -9.98 33.94
CA SER A 69 8.89 -10.20 34.74
C SER A 69 9.27 -10.88 36.06
N PRO A 70 8.80 -10.40 37.22
CA PRO A 70 9.06 -11.08 38.48
C PRO A 70 8.37 -12.46 38.47
N GLN A 71 9.15 -13.52 38.66
CA GLN A 71 8.62 -14.84 38.96
C GLN A 71 7.86 -14.79 40.28
N SER A 72 6.62 -15.25 40.28
CA SER A 72 5.96 -15.75 41.48
C SER A 72 5.36 -17.11 41.17
N SER A 73 5.74 -18.07 42.00
CA SER A 73 5.48 -19.49 41.93
C SER A 73 4.08 -19.85 42.44
N ASN A 74 3.56 -20.94 41.85
CA ASN A 74 2.64 -21.95 42.36
C ASN A 74 1.10 -21.72 42.36
N GLU A 75 0.46 -22.46 41.46
CA GLU A 75 -0.45 -23.61 41.76
C GLU A 75 -1.86 -23.35 42.33
N ASN A 76 -2.88 -23.29 41.46
CA ASN A 76 -4.00 -24.26 41.38
C ASN A 76 -5.10 -23.82 40.38
N ALA A 77 -5.71 -24.79 39.69
CA ALA A 77 -6.70 -24.69 38.60
C ALA A 77 -8.08 -24.11 39.07
N PRO A 78 -9.05 -23.75 38.18
CA PRO A 78 -9.65 -24.63 37.17
C PRO A 78 -9.91 -24.03 35.78
N THR A 79 -10.02 -24.92 34.80
CA THR A 79 -10.49 -24.71 33.43
C THR A 79 -11.90 -24.11 33.40
N ILE A 80 -12.09 -22.98 32.71
CA ILE A 80 -13.40 -22.47 32.31
C ILE A 80 -13.46 -22.43 30.78
N HIS A 81 -14.19 -23.41 30.23
CA HIS A 81 -14.77 -23.33 28.89
C HIS A 81 -15.72 -22.13 28.82
N SER A 82 -15.62 -21.29 27.78
CA SER A 82 -16.78 -20.53 27.31
C SER A 82 -16.69 -20.16 25.83
N LYS A 83 -17.51 -20.91 25.06
CA LYS A 83 -18.24 -20.58 23.83
C LYS A 83 -17.67 -19.49 22.89
N ALA A 84 -17.25 -19.95 21.72
CA ALA A 84 -17.16 -19.12 20.52
C ALA A 84 -18.56 -18.57 20.15
N ALA A 85 -18.71 -17.24 20.22
CA ALA A 85 -19.84 -16.56 19.61
C ALA A 85 -19.59 -16.48 18.10
N GLN A 86 -20.37 -17.25 17.33
CA GLN A 86 -20.36 -17.24 15.88
C GLN A 86 -20.95 -15.91 15.39
N ILE A 87 -20.18 -15.16 14.60
CA ILE A 87 -20.65 -13.97 13.90
C ILE A 87 -21.44 -14.44 12.67
N THR A 88 -22.76 -14.34 12.72
CA THR A 88 -23.64 -14.58 11.56
C THR A 88 -23.47 -13.44 10.56
N PRO A 89 -23.16 -13.69 9.28
CA PRO A 89 -23.11 -12.63 8.28
C PRO A 89 -24.52 -12.08 8.00
N ILE A 90 -24.68 -10.77 8.17
CA ILE A 90 -25.88 -10.03 7.75
C ILE A 90 -25.93 -10.08 6.23
N THR A 91 -26.92 -10.79 5.69
CA THR A 91 -27.14 -10.87 4.24
C THR A 91 -27.81 -9.57 3.79
N ILE A 92 -27.08 -8.68 3.13
CA ILE A 92 -27.62 -7.44 2.56
C ILE A 92 -28.32 -7.82 1.24
N THR A 93 -29.64 -7.94 1.28
CA THR A 93 -30.45 -8.22 0.09
C THR A 93 -30.47 -7.00 -0.83
N ILE A 94 -29.95 -7.18 -2.06
CA ILE A 94 -29.98 -6.23 -3.17
C ILE A 94 -31.44 -6.12 -3.65
N SER A 95 -32.24 -5.22 -3.06
CA SER A 95 -33.63 -5.00 -3.51
C SER A 95 -34.05 -3.52 -3.58
N THR A 96 -33.16 -2.56 -3.31
CA THR A 96 -33.58 -1.14 -3.27
C THR A 96 -32.89 -0.22 -4.27
N LEU A 97 -32.00 -0.72 -5.15
CA LEU A 97 -31.32 0.14 -6.14
C LEU A 97 -32.06 0.31 -7.49
N PHE A 98 -33.22 -0.33 -7.68
CA PHE A 98 -34.03 -0.12 -8.89
C PHE A 98 -34.93 1.12 -8.83
N ALA A 99 -34.96 1.86 -7.72
CA ALA A 99 -35.88 3.00 -7.51
C ALA A 99 -35.23 4.40 -7.65
N LEU A 100 -33.97 4.51 -8.11
CA LEU A 100 -33.30 5.80 -8.33
C LEU A 100 -32.98 6.09 -9.81
N LEU A 101 -33.45 5.25 -10.74
CA LEU A 101 -33.41 5.53 -12.19
C LEU A 101 -34.68 6.25 -12.69
N SER A 102 -35.27 7.10 -11.85
CA SER A 102 -36.36 7.99 -12.27
C SER A 102 -36.34 9.23 -11.41
N PHE A 103 -35.44 10.17 -11.71
CA PHE A 103 -35.67 11.61 -11.83
C PHE A 103 -34.47 12.24 -12.54
#